data_AF-A0A8C1IID2-F1
#
_entry.id   AF-A0A8C1IID2-F1
#
_cell.length_a   1.000
_cell.length_b   1.000
_cell.length_c   1.000
_cell.angle_alpha   90.00
_cell.angle_beta   90.00
_cell.angle_gamma   90.00
#
_symmetry.space_group_name_H-M   'P 1'
#
loop_
_entity.id
_entity.type
_entity.pdbx_description
1 polymer ?
#
loop_
_entity_poly.entity_id
_entity_poly.type
_entity_poly.pdbx_seq_one_letter_code
_entity_poly.pdbx_strand_id
1 'polypeptide(L)'
;METRRILMRSLAVVVVITSVIWTTTAEKQKLGKSCCTKVSTTEVTYPIINIRLRPQSPPCLKAVIFETEQGEFCSDPRQEWVKEKVKQFFTKPPTSSISN
;
A
#
# COMPACT_ATOMS: atom_id res chain seq x y z
N MET A 1 -32.27 29.14 25.49
CA MET A 1 -30.81 29.03 25.73
C MET A 1 -30.35 27.57 25.67
N GLU A 2 -31.09 26.64 26.29
CA GLU A 2 -30.73 25.21 26.39
C GLU A 2 -30.78 24.45 25.04
N THR A 3 -31.79 24.70 24.21
CA THR A 3 -31.93 24.04 22.89
C THR A 3 -30.79 24.35 21.94
N ARG A 4 -30.26 25.59 21.97
CA ARG A 4 -29.09 26.01 21.18
C ARG A 4 -27.81 25.34 21.68
N ARG A 5 -27.66 25.14 22.99
CA ARG A 5 -26.53 24.42 23.59
C ARG A 5 -26.55 22.93 23.24
N ILE A 6 -27.72 22.31 23.23
CA ILE A 6 -27.90 20.90 22.85
C ILE A 6 -27.57 20.69 21.36
N LEU A 7 -28.06 21.59 20.49
CA LEU A 7 -27.77 21.55 19.05
C LEU A 7 -26.26 21.69 18.77
N MET A 8 -25.59 22.65 19.43
CA MET A 8 -24.14 22.87 19.27
C MET A 8 -23.31 21.68 19.78
N ARG A 9 -23.73 21.03 20.88
CA ARG A 9 -23.08 19.81 21.39
C ARG A 9 -23.26 18.63 20.42
N SER A 10 -24.46 18.48 19.85
CA SER A 10 -24.74 17.43 18.86
C SER A 10 -23.92 17.63 17.58
N LEU A 11 -23.84 18.86 17.07
CA LEU A 11 -23.00 19.23 15.92
C LEU A 11 -21.52 18.95 16.18
N ALA A 12 -21.00 19.30 17.36
CA ALA A 12 -19.62 19.03 17.73
C ALA A 12 -19.32 17.51 17.75
N VAL A 13 -20.23 16.70 18.29
CA VAL A 13 -20.09 15.23 18.30
C VAL A 13 -20.09 14.66 16.88
N VAL A 14 -20.97 15.15 16.00
CA VAL A 14 -21.01 14.71 14.59
C VAL A 14 -19.70 15.05 13.85
N VAL A 15 -19.13 16.24 14.06
CA VAL A 15 -17.85 16.65 13.45
C VAL A 15 -16.68 15.80 13.97
N VAL A 16 -16.69 15.42 15.25
CA VAL A 16 -15.67 14.53 15.82
C VAL A 16 -15.78 13.12 15.24
N ILE A 17 -17.01 12.59 15.07
CA ILE A 17 -17.21 11.26 14.49
C ILE A 17 -16.78 11.22 13.02
N THR A 18 -17.13 12.23 12.21
CA THR A 18 -16.77 12.25 10.78
C THR A 18 -15.27 12.46 10.54
N SER A 19 -14.58 13.21 11.41
CA SER A 19 -13.12 13.37 11.32
C SER A 19 -12.34 12.10 11.69
N VAL A 20 -12.85 11.29 12.63
CA VAL A 20 -12.23 10.00 12.99
C VAL A 20 -12.36 8.97 11.86
N ILE A 21 -13.48 8.98 11.11
CA ILE A 21 -13.70 7.99 10.04
C ILE A 21 -12.69 8.15 8.89
N TRP A 22 -12.29 9.38 8.52
CA TRP A 22 -11.37 9.60 7.39
C TRP A 22 -9.92 9.14 7.63
N THR A 23 -9.52 8.96 8.89
CA THR A 23 -8.12 8.58 9.22
C THR A 23 -7.88 7.07 9.24
N THR A 24 -8.91 6.23 9.09
CA THR A 24 -8.79 4.77 9.29
C THR A 24 -8.68 3.93 8.02
N THR A 25 -8.84 4.51 6.82
CA THR A 25 -8.58 3.82 5.54
C THR A 25 -7.16 4.03 5.00
N ALA A 26 -6.19 4.16 5.89
CA ALA A 26 -4.84 3.74 5.57
C ALA A 26 -4.63 2.42 6.31
N GLU A 27 -4.87 1.30 5.63
CA GLU A 27 -4.20 0.04 6.01
C GLU A 27 -2.68 0.26 5.82
N LYS A 28 -2.07 1.01 6.74
CA LYS A 28 -0.64 0.90 7.01
C LYS A 28 -0.49 -0.47 7.64
N GLN A 29 -0.34 -1.50 6.82
CA GLN A 29 0.16 -2.81 7.21
C GLN A 29 1.61 -2.62 7.68
N LYS A 30 1.79 -2.05 8.87
CA LYS A 30 3.08 -1.85 9.48
C LYS A 30 3.19 -2.78 10.69
N LEU A 31 4.17 -3.67 10.59
CA LEU A 31 4.82 -4.40 11.68
C LEU A 31 4.05 -5.63 12.23
N GLY A 32 4.32 -6.80 11.64
CA GLY A 32 3.94 -8.08 12.25
C GLY A 32 4.47 -9.34 11.56
N LYS A 33 4.68 -9.32 10.24
CA LYS A 33 5.36 -10.40 9.50
C LYS A 33 6.19 -9.78 8.38
N SER A 34 7.49 -10.01 8.37
CA SER A 34 8.41 -9.52 7.31
C SER A 34 8.21 -10.27 5.98
N CYS A 35 7.01 -10.73 5.67
CA CYS A 35 6.73 -11.57 4.52
C CYS A 35 5.26 -11.56 4.07
N CYS A 36 5.06 -11.80 2.79
CA CYS A 36 3.75 -11.88 2.15
C CYS A 36 3.02 -13.17 2.56
N THR A 37 1.87 -13.05 3.23
CA THR A 37 0.96 -14.19 3.49
C THR A 37 -0.16 -14.28 2.45
N LYS A 38 -0.36 -13.21 1.68
CA LYS A 38 -1.23 -13.11 0.50
C LYS A 38 -0.47 -12.41 -0.61
N VAL A 39 -0.86 -12.68 -1.85
CA VAL A 39 -0.32 -12.04 -3.05
C VAL A 39 -1.47 -11.46 -3.87
N SER A 40 -1.23 -10.29 -4.47
CA SER A 40 -2.16 -9.60 -5.36
C SER A 40 -1.97 -10.06 -6.80
N THR A 41 -3.09 -10.20 -7.52
CA THR A 41 -3.12 -10.36 -8.97
C THR A 41 -3.33 -9.04 -9.70
N THR A 42 -3.76 -7.99 -8.99
CA THR A 42 -4.01 -6.66 -9.52
C THR A 42 -2.70 -5.95 -9.85
N GLU A 43 -2.65 -5.34 -11.04
CA GLU A 43 -1.49 -4.59 -11.51
C GLU A 43 -1.17 -3.39 -10.61
N VAL A 44 0.11 -3.25 -10.27
CA VAL A 44 0.63 -2.06 -9.59
C VAL A 44 0.89 -0.97 -10.63
N THR A 45 0.11 0.10 -10.54
CA THR A 45 0.19 1.26 -11.45
C THR A 45 1.14 2.35 -10.94
N TYR A 46 1.60 2.25 -9.69
CA TYR A 46 2.51 3.21 -9.08
C TYR A 46 3.96 3.06 -9.57
N PRO A 47 4.76 4.14 -9.55
CA PRO A 47 6.19 4.06 -9.85
C PRO A 47 6.93 3.09 -8.91
N ILE A 48 7.63 2.14 -9.51
CA ILE A 48 8.42 1.13 -8.78
C ILE A 48 9.81 1.72 -8.50
N ILE A 49 10.15 1.84 -7.22
CA ILE A 49 11.44 2.32 -6.72
C ILE A 49 12.42 1.16 -6.57
N ASN A 50 11.92 0.00 -6.15
CA ASN A 50 12.73 -1.18 -5.91
C ASN A 50 11.88 -2.46 -6.04
N ILE A 51 12.57 -3.59 -6.28
CA ILE A 51 11.97 -4.90 -6.45
C ILE A 51 12.71 -5.91 -5.59
N ARG A 52 11.96 -6.69 -4.79
CA ARG A 52 12.51 -7.78 -4.00
C ARG A 52 11.78 -9.08 -4.26
N LEU A 53 12.53 -10.15 -4.49
CA LEU A 53 11.96 -11.49 -4.58
C LEU A 53 11.88 -12.11 -3.17
N ARG A 54 10.68 -12.55 -2.79
CA ARG A 54 10.47 -13.32 -1.57
C ARG A 54 10.33 -14.81 -1.91
N PRO A 55 11.26 -15.68 -1.46
CA PRO A 55 11.08 -17.12 -1.59
C PRO A 55 9.95 -17.61 -0.69
N GLN A 56 9.35 -18.74 -1.06
CA GLN A 56 8.33 -19.40 -0.26
C GLN A 56 8.93 -19.95 1.04
N SER A 57 8.30 -19.66 2.18
CA SER A 57 8.67 -20.19 3.49
C SER A 57 7.45 -20.11 4.40
N PRO A 58 6.63 -21.17 4.51
CA PRO A 58 5.35 -21.12 5.21
C PRO A 58 5.46 -20.50 6.61
N PRO A 59 4.60 -19.53 6.98
CA PRO A 59 3.37 -19.12 6.30
C PRO A 59 3.56 -18.09 5.16
N CYS A 60 4.79 -17.74 4.81
CA CYS A 60 5.12 -16.82 3.74
C CYS A 60 5.01 -17.47 2.36
N LEU A 61 4.27 -16.82 1.47
CA LEU A 61 4.13 -17.21 0.08
C LEU A 61 5.28 -16.67 -0.77
N LYS A 62 5.52 -17.32 -1.92
CA LYS A 62 6.40 -16.80 -2.96
C LYS A 62 5.78 -15.52 -3.53
N ALA A 63 6.52 -14.41 -3.53
CA ALA A 63 6.02 -13.12 -3.98
C ALA A 63 7.12 -12.28 -4.62
N VAL A 64 6.75 -11.43 -5.58
CA VAL A 64 7.56 -10.27 -5.97
C VAL A 64 7.02 -9.07 -5.19
N ILE A 65 7.87 -8.43 -4.40
CA ILE A 65 7.54 -7.23 -3.64
C ILE A 65 7.97 -6.03 -4.47
N PHE A 66 7.00 -5.22 -4.87
CA PHE A 66 7.25 -3.91 -5.47
C PHE A 66 7.25 -2.86 -4.36
N GLU A 67 8.37 -2.16 -4.20
CA GLU A 67 8.47 -1.00 -3.31
C GLU A 67 8.16 0.25 -4.13
N THR A 68 7.21 1.04 -3.64
CA THR A 68 6.71 2.27 -4.27
C THR A 68 6.61 3.36 -3.20
N GLU A 69 6.38 4.61 -3.60
CA GLU A 69 6.17 5.71 -2.64
C GLU A 69 4.92 5.47 -1.77
N GLN A 70 3.96 4.70 -2.27
CA GLN A 70 2.70 4.37 -1.63
C GLN A 70 2.83 3.19 -0.66
N GLY A 71 3.91 2.42 -0.75
CA GLY A 71 4.19 1.27 0.10
C GLY A 71 4.69 0.04 -0.66
N GLU A 72 4.70 -1.09 0.05
CA GLU A 72 5.13 -2.38 -0.48
C GLU A 72 3.93 -3.20 -0.99
N PHE A 73 4.03 -3.74 -2.20
CA PHE A 73 2.99 -4.56 -2.82
C PHE A 73 3.49 -5.99 -3.06
N CYS A 74 2.90 -6.94 -2.34
CA CYS A 74 3.11 -8.37 -2.57
C CYS A 74 2.37 -8.83 -3.83
N SER A 75 3.10 -9.07 -4.92
CA SER A 75 2.55 -9.43 -6.22
C SER A 75 2.83 -10.89 -6.58
N ASP A 76 1.85 -11.57 -7.20
CA ASP A 76 1.99 -12.96 -7.60
C ASP A 76 2.98 -13.11 -8.78
N PRO A 77 4.12 -13.81 -8.62
CA PRO A 77 5.14 -13.96 -9.66
C PRO A 77 4.64 -14.66 -10.92
N ARG A 78 3.46 -15.30 -10.89
CA ARG A 78 2.87 -15.97 -12.05
C ARG A 78 2.21 -15.01 -13.04
N GLN A 79 1.87 -13.80 -12.60
CA GLN A 79 1.20 -12.81 -13.45
C GLN A 79 2.16 -12.27 -14.51
N GLU A 80 1.68 -12.10 -15.74
CA GLU A 80 2.54 -11.69 -16.85
C GLU A 80 3.05 -10.26 -16.68
N TRP A 81 2.19 -9.34 -16.25
CA TRP A 81 2.57 -7.95 -15.96
C TRP A 81 3.67 -7.85 -14.88
N VAL A 82 3.70 -8.78 -13.90
CA VAL A 82 4.76 -8.80 -12.88
C VAL A 82 6.10 -9.10 -13.53
N LYS A 83 6.17 -10.07 -14.44
CA LYS A 83 7.40 -10.42 -15.17
C LYS A 83 7.85 -9.25 -16.04
N GLU A 84 6.91 -8.58 -16.70
CA GLU A 84 7.20 -7.42 -17.54
C GLU A 84 7.75 -6.24 -16.72
N LYS A 85 7.14 -5.89 -15.59
CA LYS A 85 7.63 -4.82 -14.71
C LYS A 85 9.01 -5.13 -14.15
N VAL A 86 9.26 -6.38 -13.73
CA VAL A 86 10.58 -6.85 -13.28
C VAL A 86 11.61 -6.69 -14.40
N LYS A 87 11.31 -7.18 -15.61
CA LYS A 87 12.18 -7.04 -16.77
C LYS A 87 12.46 -5.56 -17.05
N GLN A 88 11.43 -4.72 -17.15
CA GLN A 88 11.56 -3.29 -17.41
C GLN A 88 12.46 -2.61 -16.37
N PHE A 89 12.26 -2.90 -15.08
CA PHE A 89 13.03 -2.31 -14.00
C PHE A 89 14.54 -2.63 -14.09
N PHE A 90 14.89 -3.89 -14.34
CA PHE A 90 16.31 -4.30 -14.45
C PHE A 90 16.94 -4.04 -15.82
N THR A 91 16.14 -3.78 -16.86
CA THR A 91 16.65 -3.37 -18.18
C THR A 91 16.94 -1.87 -18.26
N LYS A 92 16.37 -1.05 -17.37
CA LYS A 92 16.63 0.39 -17.33
C LYS A 92 18.04 0.65 -16.80
N PRO A 93 18.85 1.49 -17.46
CA PRO A 93 20.10 1.96 -16.87
C PRO A 93 19.81 2.70 -15.55
N PRO A 94 20.73 2.69 -14.56
CA PRO A 94 20.52 3.22 -13.20
C PRO A 94 20.29 4.75 -13.10
N THR A 95 19.91 5.42 -14.18
CA THR A 95 19.86 6.87 -14.35
C THR A 95 18.51 7.33 -14.91
N SER A 96 17.41 6.90 -14.30
CA SER A 96 16.07 7.43 -14.63
C SER A 96 15.23 7.84 -13.42
N SER A 97 15.84 7.88 -12.22
CA SER A 97 15.18 8.20 -10.95
C SER A 97 15.71 9.46 -10.26
N ILE A 98 16.42 10.36 -10.96
CA ILE A 98 16.69 11.72 -10.48
C ILE A 98 16.19 12.69 -11.54
N SER A 99 14.96 13.15 -11.37
CA SER A 99 14.47 14.38 -12.00
C SER A 99 13.46 15.04 -11.07
N ASN A 100 13.98 15.72 -10.05
CA ASN A 100 13.71 17.14 -9.71
C ASN A 100 14.38 17.50 -8.39
#